data_AF-A0A7C7XSR4-F1
#
_entry.id   AF-A0A7C7XSR4-F1
#
_cell.length_a   1.000
_cell.length_b   1.000
_cell.length_c   1.000
_cell.angle_alpha   90.00
_cell.angle_beta   90.00
_cell.angle_gamma   90.00
#
_symmetry.space_group_name_H-M   'P 1'
#
loop_
_entity.id
_entity.type
_entity.pdbx_description
1 polymer ?
#
loop_
_entity_poly.entity_id
_entity_poly.type
_entity_poly.pdbx_seq_one_letter_code
_entity_poly.pdbx_strand_id
1 'polypeptide(L)'
;MVTKIDPGELYFITSIDPKTGKSQGFYKIGIVRNLRETAERIKEHQTGNPHRVVPYAVIKTEAPLLIEQILHATYRANQMSTEWFKFTDTERDAAIKEAKRLDKIHGPTLKALRLLYYKSSTKSMLTLTGPALKDAERLRDEAYDLEEKMKKSYYLMKAAEYELKTLSDDNGDGIEGVTSVKFTPEKEEFNFSKWKSLASAAQKKICEKPQKVDTTFVHLYPKNAGKKATEGYWKKVHSAESEREADEKKKIPNHLSSAFNRGGLLKRTTKIETLHEEYCELYGKHKLCKKEFEAKTLQIMMICKEHEGIDTICTWERKAQDPEVNESLMKQHFPADLFDKKFFKKTDAKAAVSVYPFRPYV
;
A
#
# COMPACT_ATOMS: atom_id res chain seq x y z
N MET A 1 -10.83 -10.97 -3.95
CA MET A 1 -10.56 -10.20 -2.70
C MET A 1 -9.14 -10.53 -2.28
N VAL A 2 -8.26 -9.54 -2.18
CA VAL A 2 -6.80 -9.73 -2.08
C VAL A 2 -6.41 -10.01 -0.62
N THR A 3 -5.89 -11.20 -0.28
CA THR A 3 -5.34 -11.43 1.06
C THR A 3 -3.82 -11.24 1.07
N LYS A 4 -3.29 -10.83 2.23
CA LYS A 4 -1.86 -10.56 2.43
C LYS A 4 -0.98 -11.81 2.40
N ILE A 5 -1.60 -12.98 2.48
CA ILE A 5 -0.93 -14.26 2.73
C ILE A 5 -1.20 -15.31 1.63
N ASP A 6 -1.85 -14.92 0.53
CA ASP A 6 -2.13 -15.83 -0.59
C ASP A 6 -0.82 -16.23 -1.30
N PRO A 7 -0.64 -17.52 -1.66
CA PRO A 7 0.51 -17.96 -2.44
C PRO A 7 0.36 -17.52 -3.90
N GLY A 8 1.43 -17.66 -4.68
CA GLY A 8 1.41 -17.35 -6.11
C GLY A 8 2.79 -17.33 -6.72
N GLU A 9 2.96 -16.46 -7.71
CA GLU A 9 4.23 -16.28 -8.40
C GLU A 9 4.65 -14.82 -8.34
N LEU A 10 5.93 -14.61 -8.07
CA LEU A 10 6.64 -13.36 -8.30
C LEU A 10 7.36 -13.46 -9.64
N TYR A 11 7.16 -12.49 -10.52
CA TYR A 11 7.79 -12.47 -11.83
C TYR A 11 8.61 -11.20 -12.05
N PHE A 12 9.64 -11.39 -12.86
CA PHE A 12 10.42 -10.35 -13.51
C PHE A 12 10.17 -10.50 -14.99
N ILE A 13 9.57 -9.49 -15.64
CA ILE A 13 9.37 -9.48 -17.10
C ILE A 13 10.11 -8.28 -17.71
N THR A 14 10.51 -8.41 -18.96
CA THR A 14 11.15 -7.34 -19.73
C THR A 14 10.50 -7.20 -21.10
N SER A 15 10.74 -6.09 -21.77
CA SER A 15 10.34 -5.85 -23.15
C SER A 15 11.55 -5.99 -24.08
N ILE A 16 11.37 -6.77 -25.15
CA ILE A 16 12.35 -6.91 -26.23
C ILE A 16 11.84 -6.14 -27.44
N ASP A 17 12.68 -5.27 -27.99
CA ASP A 17 12.41 -4.58 -29.25
C ASP A 17 12.43 -5.61 -30.39
N PRO A 18 11.34 -5.75 -31.17
CA PRO A 18 11.24 -6.74 -32.23
C PRO A 18 12.21 -6.49 -33.40
N LYS A 19 12.71 -5.25 -33.59
CA LYS A 19 13.67 -4.93 -34.66
C LYS A 19 15.10 -5.32 -34.28
N THR A 20 15.49 -5.01 -33.05
CA THR A 20 16.88 -5.22 -32.59
C THR A 20 17.08 -6.53 -31.85
N GLY A 21 16.01 -7.15 -31.37
CA GLY A 21 16.06 -8.35 -30.53
C GLY A 21 16.63 -8.11 -29.13
N LYS A 22 16.83 -6.84 -28.73
CA LYS A 22 17.46 -6.46 -27.47
C LYS A 22 16.45 -5.98 -26.43
N SER A 23 16.76 -6.25 -25.16
CA SER A 23 16.07 -5.60 -24.04
C SER A 23 16.47 -4.14 -23.95
N GLN A 24 15.53 -3.29 -23.54
CA GLN A 24 15.77 -1.87 -23.28
C GLN A 24 16.25 -1.60 -21.84
N GLY A 25 16.55 -2.65 -21.05
CA GLY A 25 17.01 -2.51 -19.67
C GLY A 25 15.90 -2.20 -18.66
N PHE A 26 14.63 -2.27 -19.08
CA PHE A 26 13.48 -2.12 -18.20
C PHE A 26 12.94 -3.47 -17.77
N TYR A 27 12.71 -3.61 -16.46
CA TYR A 27 12.19 -4.81 -15.84
C TYR A 27 11.00 -4.47 -14.97
N LYS A 28 9.93 -5.22 -15.12
CA LYS A 28 8.77 -5.12 -14.25
C LYS A 28 8.84 -6.21 -13.20
N ILE A 29 8.70 -5.82 -11.93
CA ILE A 29 8.53 -6.75 -10.81
C ILE A 29 7.04 -6.79 -10.48
N GLY A 30 6.41 -7.96 -10.61
CA GLY A 30 4.99 -8.09 -10.35
C GLY A 30 4.63 -9.47 -9.85
N ILE A 31 3.35 -9.66 -9.52
CA ILE A 31 2.85 -10.91 -8.95
C ILE A 31 1.59 -11.41 -9.65
N VAL A 32 1.39 -12.71 -9.58
CA VAL A 32 0.09 -13.38 -9.69
C VAL A 32 -0.17 -14.14 -8.38
N ARG A 33 -1.44 -14.46 -8.11
CA ARG A 33 -1.85 -15.11 -6.87
C ARG A 33 -2.83 -16.24 -7.14
N ASN A 34 -2.90 -17.18 -6.21
CA ASN A 34 -3.76 -18.35 -6.27
C ASN A 34 -3.51 -19.12 -7.58
N LEU A 35 -4.57 -19.44 -8.32
CA LEU A 35 -4.52 -20.25 -9.54
C LEU A 35 -4.12 -19.46 -10.79
N ARG A 36 -3.85 -18.16 -10.68
CA ARG A 36 -3.41 -17.36 -11.84
C ARG A 36 -1.93 -17.60 -12.11
N GLU A 37 -1.59 -17.70 -13.40
CA GLU A 37 -0.22 -17.94 -13.85
C GLU A 37 0.41 -16.68 -14.47
N THR A 38 1.73 -16.56 -14.34
CA THR A 38 2.49 -15.47 -14.97
C THR A 38 2.30 -15.45 -16.49
N ALA A 39 2.17 -16.61 -17.12
CA ALA A 39 1.95 -16.71 -18.57
C ALA A 39 0.67 -16.00 -19.04
N GLU A 40 -0.43 -16.12 -18.28
CA GLU A 40 -1.67 -15.39 -18.56
C GLU A 40 -1.49 -13.89 -18.38
N ARG A 41 -0.81 -13.49 -17.29
CA ARG A 41 -0.54 -12.09 -16.99
C ARG A 41 0.37 -11.43 -18.03
N ILE A 42 1.29 -12.18 -18.64
CA ILE A 42 2.12 -11.69 -19.76
C ILE A 42 1.27 -11.38 -20.99
N LYS A 43 0.28 -12.22 -21.33
CA LYS A 43 -0.66 -11.93 -22.43
C LYS A 43 -1.40 -10.62 -22.20
N GLU A 44 -1.83 -10.37 -20.96
CA GLU A 44 -2.47 -9.10 -20.59
C GLU A 44 -1.54 -7.89 -20.78
N HIS A 45 -0.26 -8.01 -20.42
CA HIS A 45 0.75 -6.96 -20.65
C HIS A 45 1.15 -6.80 -22.12
N GLN A 46 0.99 -7.84 -22.94
CA GLN A 46 1.32 -7.81 -24.37
C GLN A 46 0.26 -7.09 -25.21
N THR A 47 -1.01 -7.11 -24.79
CA THR A 47 -2.11 -6.48 -25.55
C THR A 47 -1.85 -5.00 -25.78
N GLY A 48 -1.70 -4.60 -27.06
CA GLY A 48 -1.41 -3.22 -27.47
C GLY A 48 0.03 -2.77 -27.27
N ASN A 49 0.93 -3.65 -26.81
CA ASN A 49 2.35 -3.34 -26.66
C ASN A 49 3.12 -3.70 -27.94
N PRO A 50 3.81 -2.75 -28.58
CA PRO A 50 4.60 -3.03 -29.79
C PRO A 50 5.87 -3.84 -29.51
N HIS A 51 6.34 -3.88 -28.26
CA HIS A 51 7.50 -4.69 -27.86
C HIS A 51 7.05 -6.07 -27.38
N ARG A 52 7.91 -7.07 -27.57
CA ARG A 52 7.64 -8.43 -27.09
C ARG A 52 7.90 -8.49 -25.59
N VAL A 53 6.85 -8.71 -24.81
CA VAL A 53 6.95 -8.90 -23.36
C VAL A 53 7.32 -10.35 -23.08
N VAL A 54 8.44 -10.56 -22.39
CA VAL A 54 8.94 -11.91 -22.08
C VAL A 54 9.24 -12.07 -20.59
N PRO A 55 9.06 -13.27 -20.04
CA PRO A 55 9.54 -13.57 -18.69
C PRO A 55 11.06 -13.61 -18.67
N TYR A 56 11.64 -12.97 -17.66
CA TYR A 56 13.06 -13.12 -17.32
C TYR A 56 13.25 -14.11 -16.17
N ALA A 57 12.43 -13.98 -15.11
CA ALA A 57 12.40 -14.93 -14.00
C ALA A 57 10.98 -15.06 -13.45
N VAL A 58 10.63 -16.26 -13.00
CA VAL A 58 9.37 -16.55 -12.30
C VAL A 58 9.71 -17.39 -11.08
N ILE A 59 9.26 -16.96 -9.91
CA ILE A 59 9.52 -17.58 -8.62
C ILE A 59 8.17 -17.94 -8.02
N LYS A 60 7.89 -19.23 -7.89
CA LYS A 60 6.75 -19.72 -7.09
C LYS A 60 7.05 -19.46 -5.62
N THR A 61 6.12 -18.82 -4.92
CA THR A 61 6.33 -18.37 -3.55
C THR A 61 5.04 -18.40 -2.75
N GLU A 62 5.17 -18.65 -1.46
CA GLU A 62 4.09 -18.58 -0.48
C GLU A 62 3.81 -17.13 -0.01
N ALA A 63 4.67 -16.19 -0.39
CA ALA A 63 4.68 -14.81 0.07
C ALA A 63 4.80 -13.75 -1.06
N PRO A 64 4.15 -13.90 -2.23
CA PRO A 64 4.40 -13.06 -3.41
C PRO A 64 4.22 -11.57 -3.12
N LEU A 65 3.13 -11.18 -2.44
CA LEU A 65 2.84 -9.78 -2.15
C LEU A 65 3.86 -9.15 -1.20
N LEU A 66 4.25 -9.85 -0.13
CA LEU A 66 5.21 -9.30 0.82
C LEU A 66 6.57 -9.08 0.16
N ILE A 67 7.03 -10.09 -0.59
CA ILE A 67 8.33 -10.04 -1.27
C ILE A 67 8.34 -8.94 -2.35
N GLU A 68 7.32 -8.87 -3.20
CA GLU A 68 7.22 -7.84 -4.24
C GLU A 68 7.27 -6.43 -3.65
N GLN A 69 6.54 -6.19 -2.57
CA GLN A 69 6.49 -4.87 -1.95
C GLN A 69 7.79 -4.51 -1.23
N ILE A 70 8.51 -5.48 -0.66
CA ILE A 70 9.86 -5.26 -0.14
C ILE A 70 10.79 -4.87 -1.29
N LEU A 71 10.80 -5.64 -2.39
CA LEU A 71 11.65 -5.35 -3.55
C LEU A 71 11.35 -3.98 -4.17
N HIS A 72 10.07 -3.62 -4.34
CA HIS A 72 9.68 -2.30 -4.84
C HIS A 72 10.16 -1.15 -3.94
N ALA A 73 10.21 -1.38 -2.63
CA ALA A 73 10.70 -0.39 -1.69
C ALA A 73 12.24 -0.32 -1.67
N THR A 74 12.92 -1.48 -1.74
CA THR A 74 14.38 -1.59 -1.77
C THR A 74 14.98 -0.95 -3.03
N TYR A 75 14.41 -1.24 -4.21
CA TYR A 75 14.93 -0.78 -5.50
C TYR A 75 14.25 0.50 -6.01
N ARG A 76 13.72 1.32 -5.09
CA ARG A 76 12.91 2.49 -5.43
C ARG A 76 13.66 3.52 -6.27
N ALA A 77 14.95 3.69 -6.04
CA ALA A 77 15.80 4.62 -6.79
C ALA A 77 15.85 4.30 -8.29
N ASN A 78 15.72 3.02 -8.66
CA ASN A 78 15.69 2.56 -10.05
C ASN A 78 14.28 2.60 -10.67
N GLN A 79 13.25 3.01 -9.91
CA GLN A 79 11.86 2.94 -10.36
C GLN A 79 11.55 4.07 -11.34
N MET A 80 11.07 3.69 -12.53
CA MET A 80 10.71 4.61 -13.63
C MET A 80 9.20 4.75 -13.80
N SER A 81 8.44 3.77 -13.30
CA SER A 81 6.98 3.77 -13.27
C SER A 81 6.51 2.85 -12.15
N THR A 82 5.19 2.78 -11.90
CA THR A 82 4.59 2.10 -10.74
C THR A 82 5.13 0.71 -10.43
N GLU A 83 5.45 -0.09 -11.45
CA GLU A 83 5.98 -1.46 -11.31
C GLU A 83 7.24 -1.71 -12.15
N TRP A 84 7.76 -0.69 -12.85
CA TRP A 84 8.88 -0.82 -13.80
C TRP A 84 10.15 -0.14 -13.27
N PHE A 85 11.27 -0.85 -13.43
CA PHE A 85 12.59 -0.47 -12.93
C PHE A 85 13.59 -0.49 -14.08
N LYS A 86 14.54 0.45 -14.04
CA LYS A 86 15.70 0.48 -14.94
C LYS A 86 16.88 -0.16 -14.21
N PHE A 87 17.27 -1.34 -14.66
CA PHE A 87 18.35 -2.11 -14.05
C PHE A 87 19.43 -2.42 -15.06
N THR A 88 20.68 -2.35 -14.61
CA THR A 88 21.77 -3.12 -15.20
C THR A 88 21.55 -4.62 -15.00
N ASP A 89 22.25 -5.45 -15.79
CA ASP A 89 22.18 -6.90 -15.64
C ASP A 89 22.53 -7.36 -14.21
N THR A 90 23.51 -6.70 -13.59
CA THR A 90 23.93 -7.01 -12.21
C THR A 90 22.86 -6.64 -11.18
N GLU A 91 22.23 -5.47 -11.30
CA GLU A 91 21.16 -5.06 -10.37
C GLU A 91 19.93 -5.95 -10.49
N ARG A 92 19.54 -6.33 -11.72
CA ARG A 92 18.45 -7.26 -11.97
C ARG A 92 18.73 -8.61 -11.31
N ASP A 93 19.91 -9.17 -11.53
CA ASP A 93 20.27 -10.48 -10.98
C ASP A 93 20.39 -10.43 -9.45
N ALA A 94 20.83 -9.29 -8.89
CA ALA A 94 20.78 -9.03 -7.45
C ALA A 94 19.34 -8.99 -6.92
N ALA A 95 18.42 -8.31 -7.61
CA ALA A 95 17.01 -8.25 -7.21
C ALA A 95 16.34 -9.64 -7.24
N ILE A 96 16.66 -10.47 -8.24
CA ILE A 96 16.18 -11.86 -8.32
C ILE A 96 16.77 -12.72 -7.20
N LYS A 97 18.06 -12.54 -6.90
CA LYS A 97 18.72 -13.24 -5.78
C LYS A 97 18.08 -12.84 -4.45
N GLU A 98 17.79 -11.56 -4.26
CA GLU A 98 17.12 -11.05 -3.07
C GLU A 98 15.70 -11.57 -2.94
N ALA A 99 14.94 -11.63 -4.03
CA ALA A 99 13.63 -12.26 -4.06
C ALA A 99 13.65 -13.70 -3.55
N LYS A 100 14.62 -14.51 -4.02
CA LYS A 100 14.81 -15.89 -3.56
C LYS A 100 15.22 -15.97 -2.09
N ARG A 101 16.02 -15.01 -1.59
CA ARG A 101 16.38 -14.93 -0.17
C ARG A 101 15.16 -14.63 0.70
N LEU A 102 14.36 -13.64 0.30
CA LEU A 102 13.13 -13.25 1.00
C LEU A 102 12.10 -14.37 1.01
N ASP A 103 11.97 -15.14 -0.09
CA ASP A 103 11.10 -16.32 -0.12
C ASP A 103 11.50 -17.38 0.90
N LYS A 104 12.80 -17.67 1.05
CA LYS A 104 13.29 -18.59 2.07
C LYS A 104 12.98 -18.12 3.49
N ILE A 105 12.98 -16.81 3.73
CA ILE A 105 12.73 -16.22 5.06
C ILE A 105 11.23 -16.17 5.37
N HIS A 106 10.41 -15.70 4.43
CA HIS A 106 9.01 -15.39 4.67
C HIS A 106 8.05 -16.48 4.20
N GLY A 107 8.40 -17.22 3.15
CA GLY A 107 7.55 -18.24 2.54
C GLY A 107 7.06 -19.30 3.55
N PRO A 108 7.95 -19.96 4.31
CA PRO A 108 7.54 -20.94 5.32
C PRO A 108 6.59 -20.36 6.38
N THR A 109 6.87 -19.15 6.85
CA THR A 109 6.05 -18.43 7.85
C THR A 109 4.64 -18.19 7.32
N LEU A 110 4.51 -17.65 6.09
CA LEU A 110 3.19 -17.34 5.51
C LEU A 110 2.41 -18.61 5.16
N LYS A 111 3.08 -19.67 4.71
CA LYS A 111 2.45 -20.98 4.48
C LYS A 111 1.80 -21.51 5.75
N ALA A 112 2.51 -21.47 6.87
CA ALA A 112 1.99 -21.92 8.15
C ALA A 112 0.87 -20.99 8.68
N LEU A 113 1.04 -19.67 8.54
CA LEU A 113 0.08 -18.67 9.05
C LEU A 113 -1.28 -18.75 8.38
N ARG A 114 -1.31 -19.15 7.10
CA ARG A 114 -2.54 -19.23 6.30
C ARG A 114 -3.63 -20.09 6.93
N LEU A 115 -3.23 -21.16 7.63
CA LEU A 115 -4.16 -22.05 8.32
C LEU A 115 -4.80 -21.41 9.57
N LEU A 116 -4.20 -20.35 10.10
CA LEU A 116 -4.58 -19.71 11.36
C LEU A 116 -5.18 -18.32 11.15
N TYR A 117 -4.80 -17.62 10.08
CA TYR A 117 -5.03 -16.18 9.93
C TYR A 117 -6.50 -15.77 10.02
N TYR A 118 -7.41 -16.59 9.49
CA TYR A 118 -8.85 -16.37 9.54
C TYR A 118 -9.58 -17.30 10.52
N LYS A 119 -8.86 -18.12 11.28
CA LYS A 119 -9.47 -19.01 12.28
C LYS A 119 -9.67 -18.21 13.56
N SER A 120 -10.89 -18.20 14.09
CA SER A 120 -11.19 -17.54 15.36
C SER A 120 -10.24 -18.02 16.47
N SER A 121 -9.88 -17.12 17.36
CA SER A 121 -9.09 -17.48 18.55
C SER A 121 -9.92 -18.41 19.45
N THR A 122 -9.28 -19.43 20.00
CA THR A 122 -9.94 -20.42 20.89
C THR A 122 -9.30 -20.48 22.27
N LYS A 123 -8.21 -19.73 22.48
CA LYS A 123 -7.45 -19.68 23.73
C LYS A 123 -7.24 -18.23 24.15
N SER A 124 -7.23 -17.98 25.45
CA SER A 124 -6.84 -16.71 26.04
C SER A 124 -5.37 -16.37 25.73
N MET A 125 -4.90 -15.22 26.21
CA MET A 125 -3.52 -14.76 26.04
C MET A 125 -2.47 -15.84 26.33
N LEU A 126 -1.45 -15.90 25.47
CA LEU A 126 -0.32 -16.80 25.62
C LEU A 126 0.72 -16.20 26.57
N THR A 127 0.98 -16.86 27.68
CA THR A 127 2.11 -16.53 28.55
C THR A 127 3.36 -17.28 28.10
N LEU A 128 4.38 -16.54 27.66
CA LEU A 128 5.69 -17.11 27.30
C LEU A 128 6.69 -16.97 28.45
N THR A 129 7.67 -17.88 28.50
CA THR A 129 8.78 -17.82 29.45
C THR A 129 10.11 -18.15 28.78
N GLY A 130 11.22 -17.83 29.44
CA GLY A 130 12.56 -18.24 29.01
C GLY A 130 12.94 -17.73 27.60
N PRO A 131 13.59 -18.57 26.76
CA PRO A 131 14.02 -18.17 25.42
C PRO A 131 12.87 -17.72 24.50
N ALA A 132 11.70 -18.36 24.58
CA ALA A 132 10.56 -18.02 23.72
C ALA A 132 10.02 -16.61 24.01
N LEU A 133 10.01 -16.19 25.28
CA LEU A 133 9.66 -14.82 25.65
C LEU A 133 10.67 -13.83 25.08
N LYS A 134 11.97 -14.10 25.26
CA LYS A 134 13.05 -13.22 24.73
C LYS A 134 12.96 -13.05 23.22
N ASP A 135 12.64 -14.11 22.48
CA ASP A 135 12.45 -14.03 21.03
C ASP A 135 11.24 -13.17 20.64
N ALA A 136 10.13 -13.29 21.37
CA ALA A 136 8.95 -12.46 21.14
C ALA A 136 9.20 -10.98 21.50
N GLU A 137 9.91 -10.70 22.59
CA GLU A 137 10.36 -9.36 22.98
C GLU A 137 11.26 -8.74 21.91
N ARG A 138 12.24 -9.49 21.41
CA ARG A 138 13.12 -9.03 20.34
C ARG A 138 12.33 -8.65 19.09
N LEU A 139 11.40 -9.49 18.64
CA LEU A 139 10.56 -9.20 17.47
C LEU A 139 9.68 -7.96 17.67
N ARG A 140 9.12 -7.78 18.88
CA ARG A 140 8.33 -6.61 19.25
C ARG A 140 9.18 -5.33 19.24
N ASP A 141 10.38 -5.38 19.80
CA ASP A 141 11.26 -4.23 19.90
C ASP A 141 11.82 -3.83 18.53
N GLU A 142 12.16 -4.82 17.69
CA GLU A 142 12.47 -4.59 16.28
C GLU A 142 11.28 -3.97 15.53
N ALA A 143 10.04 -4.42 15.82
CA ALA A 143 8.83 -3.84 15.23
C ALA A 143 8.61 -2.38 15.69
N TYR A 144 8.87 -2.06 16.95
CA TYR A 144 8.84 -0.69 17.45
C TYR A 144 9.81 0.21 16.68
N ASP A 145 11.07 -0.22 16.56
CA ASP A 145 12.11 0.58 15.92
C ASP A 145 11.82 0.80 14.42
N LEU A 146 11.19 -0.18 13.76
CA LEU A 146 10.70 -0.06 12.39
C LEU A 146 9.52 0.89 12.29
N GLU A 147 8.57 0.84 13.23
CA GLU A 147 7.41 1.74 13.26
C GLU A 147 7.84 3.19 13.50
N GLU A 148 8.79 3.41 14.40
CA GLU A 148 9.42 4.72 14.67
C GLU A 148 10.05 5.29 13.38
N LYS A 149 10.95 4.52 12.74
CA LYS A 149 11.57 4.92 11.46
C LYS A 149 10.55 5.15 10.35
N MET A 150 9.51 4.32 10.28
CA MET A 150 8.39 4.46 9.33
C MET A 150 7.62 5.76 9.56
N LYS A 151 7.41 6.17 10.82
CA LYS A 151 6.67 7.39 11.18
C LYS A 151 7.50 8.64 10.94
N LYS A 152 8.79 8.65 11.32
CA LYS A 152 9.71 9.74 10.96
C LYS A 152 9.79 9.97 9.45
N SER A 153 10.02 8.89 8.69
CA SER A 153 10.08 8.99 7.22
C SER A 153 8.74 9.41 6.60
N TYR A 154 7.61 9.01 7.18
CA TYR A 154 6.29 9.49 6.75
C TYR A 154 6.15 11.00 6.90
N TYR A 155 6.49 11.59 8.06
CA TYR A 155 6.34 13.04 8.26
C TYR A 155 7.24 13.83 7.31
N LEU A 156 8.52 13.44 7.18
CA LEU A 156 9.45 14.08 6.24
C LEU A 156 8.97 13.95 4.78
N MET A 157 8.54 12.75 4.37
CA MET A 157 8.00 12.48 3.04
C MET A 157 6.77 13.36 2.75
N LYS A 158 5.85 13.49 3.71
CA LYS A 158 4.65 14.31 3.56
C LYS A 158 4.97 15.79 3.48
N ALA A 159 5.93 16.29 4.25
CA ALA A 159 6.40 17.67 4.15
C ALA A 159 6.92 17.97 2.72
N ALA A 160 7.81 17.13 2.18
CA ALA A 160 8.31 17.27 0.81
C ALA A 160 7.20 17.15 -0.24
N GLU A 161 6.25 16.22 -0.05
CA GLU A 161 5.08 16.08 -0.93
C GLU A 161 4.23 17.37 -0.98
N TYR A 162 4.03 18.01 0.18
CA TYR A 162 3.25 19.23 0.28
C TYR A 162 3.98 20.42 -0.33
N GLU A 163 5.29 20.54 -0.12
CA GLU A 163 6.09 21.57 -0.79
C GLU A 163 6.03 21.42 -2.33
N LEU A 164 6.13 20.19 -2.86
CA LEU A 164 5.97 19.92 -4.30
C LEU A 164 4.56 20.27 -4.82
N LYS A 165 3.52 20.07 -4.02
CA LYS A 165 2.15 20.47 -4.36
C LYS A 165 2.00 21.99 -4.38
N THR A 166 2.56 22.70 -3.39
CA THR A 166 2.59 24.15 -3.39
C THR A 166 3.35 24.71 -4.59
N LEU A 167 4.49 24.10 -4.97
CA LEU A 167 5.25 24.49 -6.17
C LEU A 167 4.51 24.18 -7.49
N SER A 168 3.60 23.21 -7.49
CA SER A 168 2.76 22.95 -8.66
C SER A 168 1.76 24.09 -8.87
N ASP A 169 1.29 24.71 -7.79
CA ASP A 169 0.32 25.80 -7.79
C ASP A 169 -0.88 25.49 -8.73
N ASP A 170 -1.50 26.49 -9.35
CA ASP A 170 -2.54 26.30 -10.37
C ASP A 170 -1.95 26.15 -11.81
N ASN A 171 -0.74 25.58 -11.94
CA ASN A 171 -0.10 25.36 -13.25
C ASN A 171 -0.63 24.11 -13.95
N GLY A 172 -1.71 24.29 -14.73
CA GLY A 172 -2.16 23.35 -15.75
C GLY A 172 -2.23 21.89 -15.32
N ASP A 173 -1.47 21.04 -16.01
CA ASP A 173 -1.46 19.59 -15.81
C ASP A 173 -0.44 19.13 -14.74
N GLY A 174 0.26 20.07 -14.10
CA GLY A 174 1.28 19.83 -13.08
C GLY A 174 2.70 20.13 -13.56
N ILE A 175 3.68 19.65 -12.81
CA ILE A 175 5.11 19.77 -13.11
C ILE A 175 5.56 18.53 -13.87
N GLU A 176 6.20 18.72 -15.02
CA GLU A 176 6.64 17.65 -15.91
C GLU A 176 7.35 16.53 -15.13
N GLY A 177 6.84 15.30 -15.16
CA GLY A 177 7.46 14.14 -14.50
C GLY A 177 7.56 14.19 -12.97
N VAL A 178 6.98 15.19 -12.30
CA VAL A 178 7.02 15.35 -10.83
C VAL A 178 5.62 15.35 -10.24
N THR A 179 4.69 16.14 -10.79
CA THR A 179 3.30 16.16 -10.34
C THR A 179 2.32 16.00 -11.50
N SER A 180 1.08 15.68 -11.16
CA SER A 180 -0.04 15.57 -12.10
C SER A 180 -1.31 16.13 -11.47
N VAL A 181 -2.16 16.76 -12.27
CA VAL A 181 -3.46 17.26 -11.81
C VAL A 181 -4.59 16.38 -12.34
N LYS A 182 -5.48 15.95 -11.43
CA LYS A 182 -6.73 15.27 -11.80
C LYS A 182 -7.91 16.18 -11.57
N PHE A 183 -8.58 16.55 -12.67
CA PHE A 183 -9.85 17.28 -12.63
C PHE A 183 -11.02 16.30 -12.50
N THR A 184 -11.91 16.60 -11.54
CA THR A 184 -13.18 15.90 -11.40
C THR A 184 -14.29 16.93 -11.59
N PRO A 185 -15.18 16.76 -12.58
CA PRO A 185 -16.28 17.70 -12.80
C PRO A 185 -17.29 17.62 -11.65
N GLU A 186 -18.10 18.67 -11.53
CA GLU A 186 -19.30 18.61 -10.70
C GLU A 186 -20.18 17.47 -11.20
N LYS A 187 -20.69 16.67 -10.27
CA LYS A 187 -21.64 15.62 -10.59
C LYS A 187 -22.61 15.39 -9.44
N GLU A 188 -23.78 14.92 -9.82
CA GLU A 188 -24.76 14.38 -8.90
C GLU A 188 -24.73 12.86 -9.06
N GLU A 189 -24.40 12.14 -8.00
CA GLU A 189 -24.30 10.68 -8.04
C GLU A 189 -24.98 10.01 -6.86
N PHE A 190 -25.43 8.78 -7.10
CA PHE A 190 -25.99 7.92 -6.06
C PHE A 190 -25.02 7.81 -4.88
N ASN A 191 -25.56 7.93 -3.66
CA ASN A 191 -24.78 7.81 -2.44
C ASN A 191 -25.27 6.65 -1.57
N PHE A 192 -24.46 5.59 -1.50
CA PHE A 192 -24.79 4.40 -0.71
C PHE A 192 -24.96 4.68 0.79
N SER A 193 -24.17 5.59 1.37
CA SER A 193 -24.30 5.95 2.80
C SER A 193 -25.66 6.59 3.10
N LYS A 194 -26.14 7.46 2.21
CA LYS A 194 -27.46 8.11 2.29
C LYS A 194 -28.59 7.11 2.13
N TRP A 195 -28.45 6.17 1.18
CA TRP A 195 -29.37 5.03 1.07
C TRP A 195 -29.39 4.22 2.37
N LYS A 196 -28.22 3.82 2.88
CA LYS A 196 -28.09 3.02 4.12
C LYS A 196 -28.68 3.73 5.33
N SER A 197 -28.62 5.07 5.42
CA SER A 197 -29.27 5.80 6.52
C SER A 197 -30.79 5.79 6.45
N LEU A 198 -31.37 5.73 5.24
CA LEU A 198 -32.82 5.83 5.01
C LEU A 198 -33.50 4.47 4.80
N ALA A 199 -32.73 3.43 4.46
CA ALA A 199 -33.25 2.10 4.23
C ALA A 199 -33.83 1.48 5.50
N SER A 200 -34.95 0.77 5.35
CA SER A 200 -35.59 0.02 6.43
C SER A 200 -34.71 -1.14 6.90
N ALA A 201 -35.00 -1.67 8.09
CA ALA A 201 -34.30 -2.85 8.60
C ALA A 201 -34.41 -4.06 7.66
N ALA A 202 -35.58 -4.27 7.05
CA ALA A 202 -35.81 -5.35 6.09
C ALA A 202 -34.96 -5.19 4.81
N GLN A 203 -34.88 -3.97 4.27
CA GLN A 203 -34.05 -3.68 3.10
C GLN A 203 -32.56 -3.89 3.40
N LYS A 204 -32.08 -3.42 4.55
CA LYS A 204 -30.71 -3.64 5.01
C LYS A 204 -30.40 -5.14 5.11
N LYS A 205 -31.32 -5.92 5.68
CA LYS A 205 -31.17 -7.36 5.86
C LYS A 205 -30.99 -8.11 4.53
N ILE A 206 -31.76 -7.77 3.51
CA ILE A 206 -31.64 -8.36 2.16
C ILE A 206 -30.27 -8.06 1.54
N CYS A 207 -29.68 -6.92 1.89
CA CYS A 207 -28.39 -6.47 1.35
C CYS A 207 -27.18 -6.85 2.22
N GLU A 208 -27.37 -7.60 3.30
CA GLU A 208 -26.26 -8.03 4.15
C GLU A 208 -25.39 -9.08 3.47
N LYS A 209 -24.08 -8.97 3.64
CA LYS A 209 -23.12 -9.99 3.25
C LYS A 209 -22.27 -10.41 4.45
N PRO A 210 -21.97 -11.71 4.60
CA PRO A 210 -21.02 -12.16 5.62
C PRO A 210 -19.70 -11.40 5.52
N GLN A 211 -19.23 -10.91 6.66
CA GLN A 211 -17.92 -10.29 6.77
C GLN A 211 -16.84 -11.35 6.96
N LYS A 212 -15.60 -10.99 6.60
CA LYS A 212 -14.44 -11.80 6.98
C LYS A 212 -14.26 -11.74 8.50
N VAL A 213 -13.65 -12.77 9.07
CA VAL A 213 -13.20 -12.76 10.46
C VAL A 213 -12.31 -11.53 10.68
N ASP A 214 -12.57 -10.82 11.78
CA ASP A 214 -11.71 -9.72 12.20
C ASP A 214 -10.29 -10.27 12.40
N THR A 215 -9.28 -9.54 11.96
CA THR A 215 -7.86 -9.97 12.11
C THR A 215 -7.02 -8.87 12.73
N THR A 216 -7.67 -8.01 13.54
CA THR A 216 -7.03 -6.86 14.18
C THR A 216 -5.89 -7.32 15.07
N PHE A 217 -4.68 -6.84 14.73
CA PHE A 217 -3.46 -7.07 15.47
C PHE A 217 -2.93 -5.75 16.03
N VAL A 218 -2.49 -5.81 17.28
CA VAL A 218 -1.97 -4.65 18.01
C VAL A 218 -0.69 -5.04 18.73
N HIS A 219 0.40 -4.31 18.47
CA HIS A 219 1.60 -4.38 19.29
C HIS A 219 1.41 -3.63 20.60
N LEU A 220 1.93 -4.18 21.69
CA LEU A 220 1.96 -3.57 23.01
C LEU A 220 3.39 -3.19 23.35
N TYR A 221 3.73 -1.91 23.33
CA TYR A 221 5.12 -1.49 23.49
C TYR A 221 5.44 -1.05 24.92
N PRO A 222 6.49 -1.58 25.57
CA PRO A 222 6.95 -1.08 26.86
C PRO A 222 7.29 0.41 26.84
N LYS A 223 7.90 0.90 25.74
CA LYS A 223 8.20 2.32 25.48
C LYS A 223 6.94 3.22 25.44
N ASN A 224 5.74 2.63 25.40
CA ASN A 224 4.45 3.32 25.48
C ASN A 224 3.56 2.69 26.57
N ALA A 225 4.14 2.37 27.73
CA ALA A 225 3.44 1.83 28.90
C ALA A 225 2.60 0.57 28.61
N GLY A 226 3.10 -0.31 27.74
CA GLY A 226 2.43 -1.54 27.33
C GLY A 226 1.21 -1.31 26.43
N LYS A 227 1.11 -0.15 25.75
CA LYS A 227 -0.02 0.21 24.89
C LYS A 227 0.40 0.34 23.43
N LYS A 228 -0.60 0.28 22.55
CA LYS A 228 -0.46 0.60 21.12
C LYS A 228 0.08 2.02 20.93
N ALA A 229 1.09 2.16 20.08
CA ALA A 229 1.55 3.47 19.62
C ALA A 229 0.50 4.11 18.69
N THR A 230 -0.13 5.20 19.15
CA THR A 230 -1.14 5.95 18.37
C THR A 230 -0.49 7.03 17.52
N GLU A 231 -1.28 7.67 16.65
CA GLU A 231 -0.79 8.83 15.88
C GLU A 231 -0.33 9.97 16.82
N GLY A 232 -1.04 10.21 17.93
CA GLY A 232 -0.64 11.21 18.92
C GLY A 232 0.69 10.87 19.62
N TYR A 233 0.94 9.59 19.89
CA TYR A 233 2.22 9.13 20.43
C TYR A 233 3.36 9.43 19.45
N TRP A 234 3.21 9.05 18.19
CA TRP A 234 4.27 9.25 17.18
C TRP A 234 4.53 10.71 16.84
N LYS A 235 3.50 11.58 16.86
CA LYS A 235 3.70 13.02 16.76
C LYS A 235 4.50 13.59 17.93
N LYS A 236 4.33 13.06 19.14
CA LYS A 236 5.14 13.46 20.30
C LYS A 236 6.59 12.99 20.17
N VAL A 237 6.82 11.77 19.67
CA VAL A 237 8.16 11.21 19.46
C VAL A 237 8.92 11.95 18.34
N HIS A 238 8.22 12.37 17.29
CA HIS A 238 8.78 13.10 16.14
C HIS A 238 8.14 14.49 16.01
N SER A 239 8.19 15.29 17.08
CA SER A 239 7.51 16.59 17.13
C SER A 239 7.97 17.50 16.01
N ALA A 240 9.28 17.70 15.86
CA ALA A 240 9.86 18.58 14.85
C ALA A 240 9.45 18.19 13.42
N GLU A 241 9.53 16.89 13.06
CA GLU A 241 9.12 16.44 11.73
C GLU A 241 7.62 16.55 11.49
N SER A 242 6.80 16.24 12.50
CA SER A 242 5.34 16.31 12.39
C SER A 242 4.79 17.74 12.37
N GLU A 243 5.45 18.67 13.06
CA GLU A 243 5.16 20.11 13.01
C GLU A 243 5.49 20.67 11.62
N ARG A 244 6.67 20.32 11.08
CA ARG A 244 7.03 20.68 9.70
C ARG A 244 6.02 20.15 8.68
N GLU A 245 5.61 18.88 8.79
CA GLU A 245 4.57 18.30 7.93
C GLU A 245 3.27 19.11 7.97
N ALA A 246 2.82 19.46 9.18
CA ALA A 246 1.60 20.23 9.38
C ALA A 246 1.72 21.66 8.81
N ASP A 247 2.88 22.28 8.94
CA ASP A 247 3.12 23.63 8.44
C ASP A 247 3.21 23.68 6.92
N GLU A 248 3.90 22.74 6.27
CA GLU A 248 3.90 22.64 4.81
C GLU A 248 2.48 22.37 4.26
N LYS A 249 1.70 21.55 4.96
CA LYS A 249 0.31 21.27 4.56
C LYS A 249 -0.57 22.53 4.52
N LYS A 250 -0.37 23.47 5.44
CA LYS A 250 -1.13 24.72 5.50
C LYS A 250 -0.81 25.65 4.32
N LYS A 251 0.35 25.49 3.68
CA LYS A 251 0.80 26.31 2.54
C LYS A 251 0.23 25.83 1.20
N ILE A 252 -0.47 24.69 1.16
CA ILE A 252 -1.07 24.20 -0.08
C ILE A 252 -2.22 25.13 -0.48
N PRO A 253 -2.20 25.69 -1.70
CA PRO A 253 -3.30 26.52 -2.19
C PRO A 253 -4.62 25.76 -2.23
N ASN A 254 -5.72 26.49 -2.05
CA ASN A 254 -7.05 25.93 -2.30
C ASN A 254 -7.32 25.92 -3.81
N HIS A 255 -6.90 24.84 -4.46
CA HIS A 255 -7.02 24.60 -5.90
C HIS A 255 -8.48 24.55 -6.38
N LEU A 256 -8.99 25.67 -6.89
CA LEU A 256 -10.27 25.70 -7.61
C LEU A 256 -10.06 25.15 -9.03
N SER A 257 -10.94 24.26 -9.49
CA SER A 257 -10.80 23.69 -10.84
C SER A 257 -10.79 24.75 -11.96
N SER A 258 -11.40 25.91 -11.73
CA SER A 258 -11.44 27.04 -12.67
C SER A 258 -10.16 27.88 -12.68
N ALA A 259 -9.31 27.76 -11.66
CA ALA A 259 -8.09 28.56 -11.53
C ALA A 259 -6.91 27.98 -12.33
N PHE A 260 -6.96 26.70 -12.69
CA PHE A 260 -5.86 26.05 -13.41
C PHE A 260 -5.69 26.57 -14.83
N ASN A 261 -4.50 27.08 -15.12
CA ASN A 261 -4.11 27.49 -16.47
C ASN A 261 -3.78 26.26 -17.32
N ARG A 262 -4.70 25.81 -18.18
CA ARG A 262 -4.56 24.60 -19.03
C ARG A 262 -3.55 24.72 -20.19
N GLY A 263 -2.47 25.48 -19.99
CA GLY A 263 -1.41 25.71 -20.98
C GLY A 263 -0.36 24.58 -21.07
N GLY A 264 -0.52 23.49 -20.33
CA GLY A 264 0.37 22.33 -20.33
C GLY A 264 1.12 22.12 -19.01
N LEU A 265 2.27 21.44 -19.08
CA LEU A 265 3.12 21.10 -17.93
C LEU A 265 4.12 22.22 -17.62
N LEU A 266 4.30 22.55 -16.34
CA LEU A 266 5.39 23.40 -15.87
C LEU A 266 6.72 22.66 -16.02
N LYS A 267 7.74 23.34 -16.54
CA LYS A 267 9.10 22.79 -16.64
C LYS A 267 9.69 22.56 -15.25
N ARG A 268 10.41 21.44 -15.10
CA ARG A 268 11.21 21.18 -13.90
C ARG A 268 12.36 22.18 -13.79
N THR A 269 12.76 22.45 -12.55
CA THR A 269 14.02 23.13 -12.21
C THR A 269 14.87 22.17 -11.39
N THR A 270 16.18 22.41 -11.31
CA THR A 270 17.08 21.59 -10.47
C THR A 270 16.61 21.54 -9.02
N LYS A 271 16.07 22.63 -8.47
CA LYS A 271 15.51 22.65 -7.11
C LYS A 271 14.33 21.68 -6.95
N ILE A 272 13.42 21.67 -7.93
CA ILE A 272 12.28 20.74 -7.92
C ILE A 272 12.77 19.30 -8.04
N GLU A 273 13.76 19.05 -8.89
CA GLU A 273 14.31 17.71 -9.09
C GLU A 273 14.97 17.17 -7.82
N THR A 274 15.73 18.00 -7.10
CA THR A 274 16.32 17.65 -5.80
C THR A 274 15.24 17.36 -4.75
N LEU A 275 14.21 18.19 -4.65
CA LEU A 275 13.12 17.97 -3.70
C LEU A 275 12.31 16.70 -4.02
N HIS A 276 12.09 16.43 -5.30
CA HIS A 276 11.40 15.22 -5.74
C HIS A 276 12.23 13.95 -5.53
N GLU A 277 13.55 14.04 -5.68
CA GLU A 277 14.48 12.99 -5.30
C GLU A 277 14.40 12.68 -3.80
N GLU A 278 14.48 13.69 -2.95
CA GLU A 278 14.30 13.55 -1.49
C GLU A 278 12.95 12.90 -1.16
N TYR A 279 11.86 13.36 -1.78
CA TYR A 279 10.53 12.75 -1.62
C TYR A 279 10.54 11.26 -1.98
N CYS A 280 11.12 10.88 -3.13
CA CYS A 280 11.16 9.50 -3.59
C CYS A 280 11.99 8.60 -2.67
N GLU A 281 13.12 9.09 -2.16
CA GLU A 281 13.96 8.38 -1.19
C GLU A 281 13.21 8.16 0.14
N LEU A 282 12.59 9.20 0.69
CA LEU A 282 11.79 9.13 1.91
C LEU A 282 10.57 8.22 1.73
N TYR A 283 9.94 8.26 0.57
CA TYR A 283 8.85 7.35 0.20
C TYR A 283 9.34 5.90 0.20
N GLY A 284 10.47 5.60 -0.45
CA GLY A 284 11.09 4.28 -0.47
C GLY A 284 11.38 3.77 0.94
N LYS A 285 12.03 4.60 1.78
CA LYS A 285 12.33 4.30 3.19
C LYS A 285 11.06 4.02 4.00
N HIS A 286 10.04 4.87 3.87
CA HIS A 286 8.75 4.67 4.54
C HIS A 286 8.11 3.34 4.16
N LYS A 287 8.10 3.01 2.85
CA LYS A 287 7.53 1.74 2.37
C LYS A 287 8.33 0.54 2.85
N LEU A 288 9.67 0.61 2.86
CA LEU A 288 10.52 -0.48 3.30
C LEU A 288 10.29 -0.78 4.78
N CYS A 289 10.39 0.24 5.65
CA CYS A 289 10.13 0.08 7.07
C CYS A 289 8.71 -0.45 7.35
N LYS A 290 7.71 0.02 6.59
CA LYS A 290 6.33 -0.49 6.69
C LYS A 290 6.23 -1.99 6.37
N LYS A 291 6.98 -2.47 5.37
CA LYS A 291 6.94 -3.88 4.95
C LYS A 291 7.75 -4.78 5.86
N GLU A 292 8.88 -4.31 6.35
CA GLU A 292 9.64 -5.02 7.38
C GLU A 292 8.84 -5.11 8.69
N PHE A 293 8.16 -4.03 9.08
CA PHE A 293 7.24 -4.02 10.24
C PHE A 293 6.11 -5.05 10.07
N GLU A 294 5.52 -5.10 8.87
CA GLU A 294 4.51 -6.13 8.54
C GLU A 294 5.11 -7.54 8.61
N ALA A 295 6.33 -7.76 8.14
CA ALA A 295 7.00 -9.05 8.24
C ALA A 295 7.28 -9.47 9.69
N LYS A 296 7.62 -8.53 10.59
CA LYS A 296 7.76 -8.81 12.05
C LYS A 296 6.40 -9.13 12.67
N THR A 297 5.37 -8.39 12.29
CA THR A 297 3.98 -8.65 12.71
C THR A 297 3.54 -10.07 12.35
N LEU A 298 3.81 -10.53 11.13
CA LEU A 298 3.47 -11.88 10.69
C LEU A 298 4.25 -12.97 11.46
N GLN A 299 5.52 -12.71 11.81
CA GLN A 299 6.30 -13.62 12.67
C GLN A 299 5.69 -13.72 14.08
N ILE A 300 5.25 -12.60 14.67
CA ILE A 300 4.61 -12.62 15.98
C ILE A 300 3.24 -13.31 15.93
N MET A 301 2.43 -13.06 14.88
CA MET A 301 1.16 -13.78 14.66
C MET A 301 1.35 -15.30 14.63
N MET A 302 2.46 -15.79 14.06
CA MET A 302 2.78 -17.22 14.08
C MET A 302 3.03 -17.78 15.47
N ILE A 303 3.57 -16.97 16.39
CA ILE A 303 3.79 -17.35 17.79
C ILE A 303 2.44 -17.41 18.52
N CYS A 304 1.51 -16.49 18.23
CA CYS A 304 0.17 -16.46 18.86
C CYS A 304 -0.62 -17.75 18.64
N LYS A 305 -0.44 -18.46 17.51
CA LYS A 305 -1.19 -19.68 17.18
C LYS A 305 -2.72 -19.49 17.29
N GLU A 306 -3.36 -20.20 18.23
CA GLU A 306 -4.81 -20.14 18.49
C GLU A 306 -5.18 -19.15 19.60
N HIS A 307 -4.20 -18.47 20.18
CA HIS A 307 -4.39 -17.52 21.26
C HIS A 307 -4.85 -16.15 20.74
N GLU A 308 -5.46 -15.39 21.64
CA GLU A 308 -5.87 -13.98 21.45
C GLU A 308 -4.69 -13.00 21.45
N GLY A 309 -3.47 -13.47 21.67
CA GLY A 309 -2.28 -12.63 21.76
C GLY A 309 -1.18 -13.28 22.60
N ILE A 310 -0.17 -12.50 22.94
CA ILE A 310 0.94 -12.88 23.81
C ILE A 310 1.05 -11.81 24.89
N ASP A 311 1.07 -12.23 26.14
CA ASP A 311 1.08 -11.33 27.30
C ASP A 311 2.18 -10.27 27.16
N THR A 312 1.83 -9.00 27.34
CA THR A 312 2.73 -7.83 27.24
C THR A 312 3.39 -7.58 25.88
N ILE A 313 3.14 -8.42 24.87
CA ILE A 313 3.74 -8.32 23.53
C ILE A 313 2.73 -7.81 22.52
N CYS A 314 1.56 -8.44 22.41
CA CYS A 314 0.56 -8.09 21.40
C CYS A 314 -0.83 -8.64 21.72
N THR A 315 -1.85 -8.03 21.13
CA THR A 315 -3.17 -8.66 20.97
C THR A 315 -3.44 -8.96 19.50
N TRP A 316 -4.14 -10.05 19.25
CA TRP A 316 -4.58 -10.49 17.93
C TRP A 316 -5.96 -11.15 18.06
N GLU A 317 -6.99 -10.31 18.06
CA GLU A 317 -8.37 -10.77 18.18
C GLU A 317 -8.87 -11.26 16.83
N ARG A 318 -9.26 -12.54 16.77
CA ARG A 318 -9.90 -13.14 15.61
C ARG A 318 -11.31 -13.56 15.98
N LYS A 319 -12.29 -12.75 15.57
CA LYS A 319 -13.71 -12.98 15.87
C LYS A 319 -14.57 -12.90 14.62
N ALA A 320 -15.65 -13.68 14.63
CA ALA A 320 -16.71 -13.51 13.66
C ALA A 320 -17.26 -12.08 13.76
N GLN A 321 -17.61 -11.51 12.61
CA GLN A 321 -18.17 -10.18 12.52
C GLN A 321 -19.61 -10.27 12.03
N ASP A 322 -20.45 -9.36 12.51
CA ASP A 322 -21.81 -9.23 12.01
C ASP A 322 -21.80 -8.95 10.50
N PRO A 323 -22.77 -9.47 9.74
CA PRO A 323 -22.88 -9.15 8.33
C PRO A 323 -22.93 -7.65 8.07
N GLU A 324 -22.33 -7.20 6.97
CA GLU A 324 -22.40 -5.80 6.56
C GLU A 324 -23.33 -5.61 5.38
N VAL A 325 -24.17 -4.58 5.45
CA VAL A 325 -24.94 -4.08 4.31
C VAL A 325 -23.99 -3.72 3.16
N ASN A 326 -24.16 -4.38 2.03
CA ASN A 326 -23.28 -4.31 0.87
C ASN A 326 -23.92 -3.54 -0.29
N GLU A 327 -23.16 -2.63 -0.91
CA GLU A 327 -23.64 -1.80 -2.00
C GLU A 327 -23.99 -2.62 -3.26
N SER A 328 -23.24 -3.68 -3.59
CA SER A 328 -23.53 -4.48 -4.79
C SER A 328 -24.85 -5.25 -4.65
N LEU A 329 -25.13 -5.79 -3.46
CA LEU A 329 -26.41 -6.44 -3.18
C LEU A 329 -27.57 -5.43 -3.20
N MET A 330 -27.35 -4.23 -2.66
CA MET A 330 -28.34 -3.15 -2.78
C MET A 330 -28.65 -2.83 -4.24
N LYS A 331 -27.64 -2.67 -5.11
CA LYS A 331 -27.85 -2.42 -6.54
C LYS A 331 -28.61 -3.54 -7.24
N GLN A 332 -28.41 -4.78 -6.81
CA GLN A 332 -29.07 -5.95 -7.36
C GLN A 332 -30.54 -6.06 -6.92
N HIS A 333 -30.83 -5.82 -5.64
CA HIS A 333 -32.17 -6.00 -5.07
C HIS A 333 -33.06 -4.76 -5.17
N PHE A 334 -32.46 -3.57 -5.21
CA PHE A 334 -33.15 -2.28 -5.27
C PHE A 334 -32.63 -1.41 -6.43
N PRO A 335 -32.63 -1.90 -7.69
CA PRO A 335 -32.09 -1.16 -8.82
C PRO A 335 -32.82 0.16 -9.09
N ALA A 336 -34.12 0.25 -8.73
CA ALA A 336 -34.89 1.49 -8.85
C ALA A 336 -34.32 2.63 -7.98
N ASP A 337 -33.76 2.30 -6.81
CA ASP A 337 -33.18 3.28 -5.89
C ASP A 337 -31.92 3.95 -6.46
N LEU A 338 -31.28 3.37 -7.49
CA LEU A 338 -30.14 3.98 -8.18
C LEU A 338 -30.52 5.25 -8.94
N PHE A 339 -31.81 5.45 -9.22
CA PHE A 339 -32.33 6.59 -9.98
C PHE A 339 -33.14 7.55 -9.11
N ASP A 340 -33.41 7.18 -7.84
CA ASP A 340 -34.15 8.02 -6.91
C ASP A 340 -33.25 9.12 -6.34
N LYS A 341 -33.52 10.36 -6.76
CA LYS A 341 -32.79 11.58 -6.38
C LYS A 341 -32.67 11.80 -4.87
N LYS A 342 -33.57 11.23 -4.06
CA LYS A 342 -33.44 11.32 -2.59
C LYS A 342 -32.16 10.66 -2.07
N PHE A 343 -31.60 9.68 -2.79
CA PHE A 343 -30.34 9.01 -2.43
C PHE A 343 -29.09 9.63 -3.08
N PHE A 344 -29.24 10.67 -3.88
CA PHE A 344 -28.12 11.32 -4.54
C PHE A 344 -27.44 12.31 -3.59
N LYS A 345 -26.15 12.53 -3.86
CA LYS A 345 -25.39 13.67 -3.33
C LYS A 345 -24.80 14.46 -4.48
N LYS A 346 -24.76 15.78 -4.31
CA LYS A 346 -23.98 16.66 -5.17
C LYS A 346 -22.52 16.63 -4.72
N THR A 347 -21.61 16.54 -5.67
CA THR A 347 -20.17 16.73 -5.44
C THR A 347 -19.69 17.84 -6.35
N ASP A 348 -19.06 18.85 -5.76
CA ASP A 348 -18.54 19.99 -6.51
C ASP A 348 -17.33 19.60 -7.35
N ALA A 349 -17.07 20.39 -8.39
CA ALA A 349 -15.88 20.25 -9.20
C ALA A 349 -14.63 20.43 -8.32
N LYS A 350 -13.61 19.58 -8.54
CA LYS A 350 -12.35 19.65 -7.80
C LYS A 350 -11.15 19.35 -8.69
N ALA A 351 -10.03 19.98 -8.38
CA ALA A 351 -8.71 19.63 -8.88
C ALA A 351 -7.90 18.98 -7.75
N ALA A 352 -7.15 17.94 -8.07
CA ALA A 352 -6.28 17.26 -7.11
C ALA A 352 -4.87 17.10 -7.68
N VAL A 353 -3.90 17.75 -7.05
CA VAL A 353 -2.47 17.59 -7.36
C VAL A 353 -1.94 16.32 -6.68
N SER A 354 -1.28 15.47 -7.46
CA SER A 354 -0.59 14.26 -6.99
C SER A 354 0.88 14.34 -7.35
N VAL A 355 1.76 13.86 -6.47
CA VAL A 355 3.20 13.76 -6.73
C VAL A 355 3.51 12.34 -7.19
N TYR A 356 4.31 12.18 -8.24
CA TYR A 356 4.77 10.86 -8.67
C TYR A 356 5.71 10.28 -7.61
N PRO A 357 5.54 9.02 -7.20
CA PRO A 357 6.42 8.43 -6.19
C PRO A 357 7.62 7.74 -6.83
N PHE A 358 8.05 8.18 -8.01
CA PHE A 358 9.14 7.65 -8.83
C PHE A 358 9.65 8.76 -9.75
N ARG A 359 10.84 8.59 -10.34
CA ARG A 359 11.49 9.63 -11.16
C ARG A 359 11.52 9.22 -12.64
N PRO A 360 10.51 9.59 -13.45
CA PRO A 360 10.45 9.17 -14.85
C PRO A 360 11.48 9.84 -15.77
N TYR A 361 12.24 10.82 -15.25
CA TYR A 361 13.15 11.68 -16.00
C TYR A 361 14.65 11.39 -15.76
N VAL A 362 14.98 10.27 -15.12
CA VAL A 362 16.36 9.85 -14.76
C VAL A 362 16.88 8.71 -15.65
#